data_AF-A0A6U3UVS5-F1
#
_entry.id   AF-A0A6U3UVS5-F1
#
_cell.length_a   1.000
_cell.length_b   1.000
_cell.length_c   1.000
_cell.angle_alpha   90.00
_cell.angle_beta   90.00
_cell.angle_gamma   90.00
#
_symmetry.space_group_name_H-M   'P 1'
#
loop_
_entity.id
_entity.type
_entity.pdbx_description
1 polymer ?
#
loop_
_entity_poly.entity_id
_entity_poly.type
_entity_poly.pdbx_seq_one_letter_code
_entity_poly.pdbx_strand_id
1 'polypeptide(L)'
;MSSSGGGNGSREVAKGVANLGNTCYMNAVLQALAHAPELCLAMDCEPHRVICPIASKNTKRRKKKEEEEMMKKKSQEKGGESVKKEETKEKEEAAVSSSTTHKGKKSKKGKGSRSPPREESEAAKDPFANDMFCALCEVERHLELVHGTQQDAEPKVNTASPTNFVNGFMSEVAPWFKRGVQEDSHEFLRLLIEAMQKSSSSAVVTKEESRDQSYPFKLFRGTVESNVKCSSCNAVSSTLDPYEDITLDVTPQGNNSALADVTSALERFIRAERLDAAYKCESCGKLGRATKQSSLHTIPPILTLHLKRF
;
A
#
# COMPACT_ATOMS: atom_id res chain seq x y z
N MET A 1 -30.35 -3.10 27.51
CA MET A 1 -30.59 -3.20 26.06
C MET A 1 -30.62 -1.78 25.53
N SER A 2 -29.47 -1.31 25.03
CA SER A 2 -29.36 -0.02 24.36
C SER A 2 -28.45 -0.24 23.16
N SER A 3 -29.07 -0.51 22.02
CA SER A 3 -28.42 -0.69 20.73
C SER A 3 -27.95 0.66 20.23
N SER A 4 -26.64 0.89 20.25
CA SER A 4 -26.04 2.01 19.52
C SER A 4 -25.81 1.55 18.09
N GLY A 5 -26.55 2.17 17.17
CA GLY A 5 -26.56 1.82 15.75
C GLY A 5 -25.19 1.91 15.11
N GLY A 6 -24.70 0.78 14.60
CA GLY A 6 -23.62 0.73 13.63
C GLY A 6 -24.12 1.38 12.34
N GLY A 7 -23.66 2.61 12.08
CA GLY A 7 -23.88 3.29 10.82
C GLY A 7 -23.23 2.47 9.72
N ASN A 8 -24.05 1.80 8.93
CA ASN A 8 -23.66 1.21 7.65
C ASN A 8 -23.47 2.36 6.66
N GLY A 9 -22.38 3.12 6.83
CA GLY A 9 -21.95 4.11 5.85
C GLY A 9 -21.52 3.35 4.61
N SER A 10 -22.36 3.35 3.57
CA SER A 10 -22.00 2.77 2.29
C SER A 10 -20.70 3.43 1.82
N ARG A 11 -19.63 2.64 1.70
CA ARG A 11 -18.37 3.00 1.02
C ARG A 11 -18.62 3.11 -0.49
N GLU A 12 -19.64 3.86 -0.88
CA GLU A 12 -20.23 3.94 -2.21
C GLU A 12 -19.43 4.88 -3.12
N VAL A 13 -18.68 5.80 -2.53
CA VAL A 13 -17.85 6.77 -3.25
C VAL A 13 -16.40 6.58 -2.84
N ALA A 14 -15.60 6.00 -3.75
CA ALA A 14 -14.16 5.87 -3.58
C ALA A 14 -13.43 6.87 -4.48
N LYS A 15 -12.41 7.53 -3.92
CA LYS A 15 -11.53 8.42 -4.67
C LYS A 15 -10.56 7.60 -5.52
N GLY A 16 -10.21 8.14 -6.70
CA GLY A 16 -9.11 7.57 -7.49
C GLY A 16 -7.77 7.71 -6.74
N VAL A 17 -6.74 6.97 -7.16
CA VAL A 17 -5.41 7.05 -6.55
C VAL A 17 -4.43 7.70 -7.50
N ALA A 18 -3.70 8.72 -7.03
CA ALA A 18 -2.73 9.44 -7.85
C ALA A 18 -1.58 8.51 -8.30
N ASN A 19 -1.21 8.58 -9.58
CA ASN A 19 -0.06 7.86 -10.10
C ASN A 19 1.21 8.72 -9.94
N LEU A 20 2.11 8.30 -9.05
CA LEU A 20 3.34 9.02 -8.68
C LEU A 20 4.57 8.63 -9.53
N GLY A 21 4.36 8.45 -10.84
CA GLY A 21 5.41 8.06 -11.80
C GLY A 21 5.58 6.55 -11.90
N ASN A 22 4.60 5.87 -12.49
CA ASN A 22 4.52 4.41 -12.73
C ASN A 22 4.17 3.54 -11.51
N THR A 23 3.38 4.09 -10.60
CA THR A 23 2.89 3.38 -9.40
C THR A 23 1.54 2.69 -9.61
N CYS A 24 1.11 2.49 -10.86
CA CYS A 24 -0.19 1.90 -11.15
C CYS A 24 -0.34 0.46 -10.62
N TYR A 25 0.75 -0.32 -10.56
CA TYR A 25 0.75 -1.65 -9.94
C TYR A 25 0.45 -1.59 -8.44
N MET A 26 0.98 -0.57 -7.73
CA MET A 26 0.65 -0.32 -6.33
C MET A 26 -0.79 0.15 -6.17
N ASN A 27 -1.21 1.11 -7.00
CA ASN A 27 -2.55 1.69 -6.94
C ASN A 27 -3.63 0.63 -7.16
N ALA A 28 -3.43 -0.29 -8.10
CA ALA A 28 -4.36 -1.39 -8.37
C ALA A 28 -4.55 -2.28 -7.13
N VAL A 29 -3.45 -2.67 -6.48
CA VAL A 29 -3.49 -3.49 -5.26
C VAL A 29 -4.09 -2.72 -4.09
N LEU A 30 -3.69 -1.46 -3.87
CA LEU A 30 -4.21 -0.63 -2.80
C LEU A 30 -5.72 -0.40 -2.94
N GLN A 31 -6.21 -0.18 -4.16
CA GLN A 31 -7.64 -0.08 -4.43
C GLN A 31 -8.35 -1.41 -4.22
N ALA A 32 -7.79 -2.54 -4.68
CA ALA A 32 -8.37 -3.86 -4.43
C ALA A 32 -8.53 -4.14 -2.92
N LEU A 33 -7.51 -3.81 -2.12
CA LEU A 33 -7.56 -3.95 -0.67
C LEU A 33 -8.55 -2.96 -0.02
N ALA A 34 -8.58 -1.71 -0.46
CA ALA A 34 -9.53 -0.71 0.03
C ALA A 34 -10.99 -1.08 -0.27
N HIS A 35 -11.23 -1.94 -1.26
CA HIS A 35 -12.55 -2.43 -1.62
C HIS A 35 -12.84 -3.86 -1.14
N ALA A 36 -11.96 -4.47 -0.35
CA ALA A 36 -12.20 -5.76 0.28
C ALA A 36 -12.96 -5.57 1.61
N PRO A 37 -14.28 -5.89 1.68
CA PRO A 37 -15.12 -5.56 2.84
C PRO A 37 -14.60 -6.13 4.16
N GLU A 38 -14.07 -7.34 4.14
CA GLU A 38 -13.57 -8.05 5.32
C GLU A 38 -12.34 -7.35 5.90
N LEU A 39 -11.43 -6.87 5.05
CA LEU A 39 -10.27 -6.09 5.49
C LEU A 39 -10.70 -4.75 6.07
N CYS A 40 -11.62 -4.10 5.39
CA CYS A 40 -12.16 -2.81 5.75
C CYS A 40 -12.84 -2.83 7.11
N LEU A 41 -13.73 -3.79 7.34
CA LEU A 41 -14.41 -4.00 8.62
C LEU A 41 -13.42 -4.31 9.74
N ALA A 42 -12.40 -5.11 9.46
CA ALA A 42 -11.39 -5.45 10.46
C ALA A 42 -10.52 -4.22 10.84
N MET A 43 -10.12 -3.40 9.86
CA MET A 43 -9.40 -2.13 10.10
C MET A 43 -10.22 -1.11 10.89
N ASP A 44 -11.54 -1.06 10.66
CA ASP A 44 -12.44 -0.14 11.36
C ASP A 44 -12.70 -0.59 12.81
N CYS A 45 -12.87 -1.90 13.04
CA CYS A 45 -13.12 -2.46 14.37
C CYS A 45 -11.87 -2.47 15.26
N GLU A 46 -10.71 -2.82 14.69
CA GLU A 46 -9.44 -2.99 15.41
C GLU A 46 -8.34 -2.11 14.80
N PRO A 47 -8.44 -0.77 14.91
CA PRO A 47 -7.49 0.15 14.29
C PRO A 47 -6.10 0.03 14.92
N HIS A 48 -5.16 -0.52 14.16
CA HIS A 48 -3.77 -0.72 14.54
C HIS A 48 -3.11 0.59 14.99
N ARG A 49 -3.43 1.74 14.38
CA ARG A 49 -2.85 3.04 14.76
C ARG A 49 -3.02 3.40 16.24
N VAL A 50 -4.04 2.86 16.92
CA VAL A 50 -4.30 3.10 18.35
C VAL A 50 -3.27 2.42 19.23
N ILE A 51 -2.82 1.23 18.85
CA ILE A 51 -1.86 0.40 19.62
C ILE A 51 -0.45 0.44 19.02
N CYS A 52 -0.27 1.07 17.87
CA CYS A 52 1.00 1.05 17.14
C CYS A 52 2.08 1.92 17.83
N PRO A 53 3.24 1.34 18.20
CA PRO A 53 4.34 2.13 18.77
C PRO A 53 4.93 3.14 17.76
N ILE A 54 4.90 2.82 16.46
CA ILE A 54 5.35 3.73 15.40
C ILE A 54 4.40 4.92 15.29
N ALA A 55 3.08 4.69 15.26
CA ALA A 55 2.09 5.78 15.23
C ALA A 55 2.18 6.70 16.45
N SER A 56 2.39 6.12 17.64
CA SER A 56 2.61 6.89 18.88
C SER A 56 3.84 7.79 18.79
N LYS A 57 4.97 7.26 18.29
CA LYS A 57 6.21 8.03 18.08
C LYS A 57 6.03 9.13 17.04
N ASN A 58 5.39 8.84 15.91
CA ASN A 58 5.10 9.83 14.87
C ASN A 58 4.23 10.97 15.39
N THR A 59 3.19 10.65 16.17
CA THR A 59 2.32 11.65 16.81
C THR A 59 3.09 12.58 17.76
N LYS A 60 4.01 12.04 18.57
CA LYS A 60 4.88 12.84 19.44
C LYS A 60 5.83 13.74 18.65
N ARG A 61 6.42 13.21 17.56
CA ARG A 61 7.31 13.98 16.67
C ARG A 61 6.58 15.16 16.01
N ARG A 62 5.35 14.96 15.54
CA ARG A 62 4.52 16.02 14.95
C ARG A 62 4.18 17.12 15.96
N LYS A 63 3.68 16.76 17.15
CA LYS A 63 3.40 17.72 18.23
C LYS A 63 4.62 18.56 18.61
N LYS A 64 5.79 17.92 18.76
CA LYS A 64 7.04 18.63 19.06
C LYS A 64 7.41 19.64 17.95
N LYS A 65 7.26 19.25 16.69
CA LYS A 65 7.54 20.12 15.54
C LYS A 65 6.58 21.31 15.48
N GLU A 66 5.29 21.08 15.74
CA GLU A 66 4.28 22.14 15.82
C GLU A 66 4.58 23.13 16.95
N GLU A 67 4.98 22.65 18.13
CA GLU A 67 5.41 23.49 19.25
C GLU A 67 6.65 24.32 18.90
N GLU A 68 7.67 23.71 18.29
CA GLU A 68 8.89 24.40 17.83
C GLU A 68 8.59 25.46 16.77
N GLU A 69 7.71 25.18 15.80
CA GLU A 69 7.27 26.13 14.78
C GLU A 69 6.47 27.29 15.40
N MET A 70 5.58 27.01 16.36
CA MET A 70 4.84 28.04 17.08
C MET A 70 5.76 28.93 17.92
N MET A 71 6.79 28.37 18.57
CA MET A 71 7.79 29.16 19.28
C MET A 71 8.62 30.03 18.33
N LYS A 72 9.01 29.52 17.16
CA LYS A 72 9.73 30.30 16.13
C LYS A 72 8.89 31.47 15.60
N LYS A 73 7.61 31.24 15.32
CA LYS A 73 6.67 32.30 14.88
C LYS A 73 6.51 33.40 15.93
N LYS A 74 6.33 33.04 17.21
CA LYS A 74 6.25 34.01 18.32
C LYS A 74 7.52 34.85 18.49
N SER A 75 8.70 34.27 18.26
CA SER A 75 9.97 35.00 18.31
C SER A 75 10.17 35.95 17.13
N GLN A 76 9.65 35.61 15.94
CA GLN A 76 9.67 36.50 14.78
C GLN A 76 8.67 37.66 14.89
N GLU A 77 7.49 37.43 15.47
CA GLU A 77 6.51 38.50 15.72
C GLU A 77 7.01 39.52 16.76
N LYS A 78 7.70 39.06 17.82
CA LYS A 78 8.35 39.96 18.80
C LYS A 78 9.53 40.76 18.24
N GLY A 79 10.17 40.30 17.16
CA GLY A 79 11.23 41.03 16.46
C GLY A 79 10.71 42.10 15.49
N GLY A 80 9.49 41.92 14.96
CA GLY A 80 8.86 42.86 14.02
C GLY A 80 8.26 44.11 14.67
N GLU A 81 7.95 44.06 15.98
CA GLU A 81 7.38 45.20 16.71
C GLU A 81 8.43 46.26 17.10
N SER A 82 9.72 45.90 17.11
CA SER A 82 10.82 46.85 17.31
C SER A 82 11.21 47.60 16.03
N VAL A 83 10.92 47.07 14.84
CA VAL A 83 11.26 47.70 13.55
C VAL A 83 10.21 48.76 13.14
N LYS A 84 8.96 48.62 13.59
CA LYS A 84 7.90 49.62 13.31
C LYS A 84 8.00 50.92 14.11
N LYS A 85 8.93 51.03 15.06
CA LYS A 85 9.15 52.26 15.86
C LYS A 85 10.32 53.13 15.36
N GLU A 86 11.12 52.65 14.41
CA GLU A 86 12.19 53.44 13.78
C GLU A 86 11.84 53.96 12.38
N GLU A 87 10.85 53.38 11.68
CA GLU A 87 10.37 53.87 10.36
C GLU A 87 9.28 54.96 10.42
N THR A 88 9.29 55.82 11.45
CA THR A 88 8.54 57.10 11.43
C THR A 88 9.43 58.33 11.62
N LYS A 89 10.73 58.21 11.34
CA LYS A 89 11.64 59.34 11.45
C LYS A 89 12.72 59.37 10.37
N GLU A 90 12.35 59.19 9.10
CA GLU A 90 13.20 59.58 7.95
C GLU A 90 12.39 59.50 6.64
N LYS A 91 11.38 60.38 6.50
CA LYS A 91 10.80 60.75 5.20
C LYS A 91 10.45 62.24 5.20
N GLU A 92 11.46 63.06 5.39
CA GLU A 92 11.52 64.38 4.78
C GLU A 92 12.84 64.46 4.00
N GLU A 93 12.80 65.12 2.85
CA GLU A 93 13.92 65.39 1.93
C GLU A 93 14.28 64.28 0.92
N ALA A 94 13.62 64.31 -0.23
CA ALA A 94 14.29 64.55 -1.52
C ALA A 94 13.28 64.40 -2.67
N ALA A 95 12.68 65.53 -3.06
CA ALA A 95 12.10 65.71 -4.38
C ALA A 95 13.10 66.48 -5.25
N VAL A 96 13.10 66.19 -6.55
CA VAL A 96 13.24 67.11 -7.71
C VAL A 96 14.24 66.65 -8.80
N SER A 97 13.66 66.41 -9.99
CA SER A 97 14.20 66.58 -11.38
C SER A 97 15.30 65.62 -11.89
N SER A 98 15.41 65.21 -13.15
CA SER A 98 14.76 65.50 -14.44
C SER A 98 15.20 64.49 -15.52
N SER A 99 14.47 64.48 -16.64
CA SER A 99 14.70 63.89 -17.99
C SER A 99 16.16 63.88 -18.50
N THR A 100 16.62 63.08 -19.48
CA THR A 100 16.22 63.02 -20.92
C THR A 100 17.03 61.95 -21.70
N THR A 101 16.40 61.25 -22.66
CA THR A 101 16.85 60.69 -23.98
C THR A 101 18.32 60.27 -24.30
N HIS A 102 18.54 59.07 -24.88
CA HIS A 102 18.73 58.84 -26.35
C HIS A 102 19.09 57.37 -26.78
N LYS A 103 18.72 57.08 -28.04
CA LYS A 103 18.82 55.89 -28.92
C LYS A 103 20.19 55.18 -29.07
N GLY A 104 20.17 53.87 -29.43
CA GLY A 104 21.32 53.22 -30.11
C GLY A 104 21.28 51.70 -30.42
N LYS A 105 20.58 51.29 -31.50
CA LYS A 105 20.77 50.17 -32.47
C LYS A 105 21.55 48.84 -32.14
N LYS A 106 20.84 47.75 -32.52
CA LYS A 106 21.22 46.59 -33.40
C LYS A 106 21.91 45.31 -32.86
N SER A 107 21.11 44.24 -32.90
CA SER A 107 21.32 42.93 -33.59
C SER A 107 22.41 41.95 -33.12
N LYS A 108 21.99 40.74 -32.68
CA LYS A 108 22.20 39.47 -33.42
C LYS A 108 21.41 38.28 -32.84
N LYS A 109 21.06 37.39 -33.77
CA LYS A 109 20.32 36.11 -33.66
C LYS A 109 20.86 35.16 -32.57
N GLY A 110 19.93 34.45 -31.93
CA GLY A 110 20.16 33.14 -31.30
C GLY A 110 18.84 32.39 -31.17
N LYS A 111 18.63 31.34 -31.97
CA LYS A 111 17.52 30.39 -31.86
C LYS A 111 17.71 29.56 -30.58
N GLY A 112 16.64 29.33 -29.83
CA GLY A 112 16.63 28.39 -28.71
C GLY A 112 15.26 28.36 -28.06
N SER A 113 14.44 27.41 -28.49
CA SER A 113 13.17 27.04 -27.85
C SER A 113 13.39 26.76 -26.36
N ARG A 114 12.76 27.54 -25.49
CA ARG A 114 12.61 27.19 -24.07
C ARG A 114 11.18 27.52 -23.68
N SER A 115 10.37 26.46 -23.57
CA SER A 115 9.08 26.47 -22.91
C SER A 115 9.24 27.01 -21.48
N PRO A 116 8.25 27.73 -20.93
CA PRO A 116 8.31 28.16 -19.54
C PRO A 116 8.23 26.93 -18.60
N PRO A 117 8.87 26.94 -17.42
CA PRO A 117 8.60 25.94 -16.41
C PRO A 117 7.13 26.08 -16.01
N ARG A 118 6.38 24.98 -16.09
CA ARG A 118 5.06 24.92 -15.45
C ARG A 118 5.29 25.17 -13.96
N GLU A 119 4.65 26.20 -13.43
CA GLU A 119 4.45 26.38 -12.00
C GLU A 119 3.85 25.07 -11.45
N GLU A 120 4.64 24.34 -10.67
CA GLU A 120 4.11 23.32 -9.79
C GLU A 120 3.12 24.04 -8.87
N SER A 121 1.83 23.79 -9.07
CA SER A 121 0.81 24.19 -8.11
C SER A 121 1.28 23.76 -6.74
N GLU A 122 1.32 24.68 -5.77
CA GLU A 122 1.63 24.40 -4.37
C GLU A 122 0.67 23.34 -3.83
N ALA A 123 0.97 22.07 -4.10
CA ALA A 123 0.29 20.95 -3.53
C ALA A 123 0.52 21.07 -2.02
N ALA A 124 -0.57 21.11 -1.26
CA ALA A 124 -0.52 21.14 0.20
C ALA A 124 0.54 20.15 0.68
N LYS A 125 1.55 20.65 1.39
CA LYS A 125 2.65 19.81 1.89
C LYS A 125 2.04 18.66 2.69
N ASP A 126 2.30 17.44 2.26
CA ASP A 126 1.77 16.24 2.90
C ASP A 126 2.11 16.25 4.40
N PRO A 127 1.11 16.26 5.30
CA PRO A 127 1.32 16.43 6.73
C PRO A 127 2.11 15.27 7.36
N PHE A 128 2.28 14.14 6.67
CA PHE A 128 3.06 13.00 7.16
C PHE A 128 4.34 12.71 6.36
N ALA A 129 4.82 13.68 5.56
CA ALA A 129 6.01 13.59 4.70
C ALA A 129 7.35 13.13 5.35
N ASN A 130 7.38 12.88 6.67
CA ASN A 130 8.56 12.46 7.43
C ASN A 130 8.25 11.47 8.57
N ASP A 131 7.04 10.92 8.57
CA ASP A 131 6.65 9.90 9.53
C ASP A 131 7.45 8.62 9.28
N MET A 132 7.78 7.89 10.35
CA MET A 132 8.32 6.54 10.20
C MET A 132 7.24 5.63 9.61
N PHE A 133 7.64 4.72 8.74
CA PHE A 133 6.70 3.86 8.02
C PHE A 133 6.21 2.70 8.89
N CYS A 134 4.90 2.46 8.85
CA CYS A 134 4.26 1.26 9.35
C CYS A 134 3.19 0.85 8.34
N ALA A 135 3.31 -0.35 7.75
CA ALA A 135 2.45 -0.76 6.65
C ALA A 135 0.97 -0.76 7.04
N LEU A 136 0.61 -1.30 8.21
CA LEU A 136 -0.77 -1.28 8.70
C LEU A 136 -1.31 0.14 8.90
N CYS A 137 -0.51 1.05 9.47
CA CYS A 137 -0.93 2.44 9.65
C CYS A 137 -1.15 3.14 8.31
N GLU A 138 -0.29 2.90 7.32
CA GLU A 138 -0.41 3.52 6.01
C GLU A 138 -1.57 2.92 5.20
N VAL A 139 -1.86 1.63 5.33
CA VAL A 139 -3.05 1.02 4.70
C VAL A 139 -4.34 1.56 5.36
N GLU A 140 -4.41 1.65 6.69
CA GLU A 140 -5.54 2.28 7.39
C GLU A 140 -5.75 3.73 6.92
N ARG A 141 -4.69 4.53 6.87
CA ARG A 141 -4.74 5.90 6.36
C ARG A 141 -5.20 5.93 4.90
N HIS A 142 -4.75 4.98 4.07
CA HIS A 142 -5.18 4.90 2.68
C HIS A 142 -6.69 4.63 2.58
N LEU A 143 -7.22 3.71 3.38
CA LEU A 143 -8.66 3.44 3.45
C LEU A 143 -9.44 4.70 3.86
N GLU A 144 -8.97 5.42 4.88
CA GLU A 144 -9.56 6.70 5.31
C GLU A 144 -9.53 7.75 4.18
N LEU A 145 -8.44 7.83 3.41
CA LEU A 145 -8.32 8.78 2.30
C LEU A 145 -9.28 8.44 1.15
N VAL A 146 -9.38 7.16 0.79
CA VAL A 146 -10.22 6.66 -0.32
C VAL A 146 -11.70 6.78 0.02
N HIS A 147 -12.11 6.41 1.24
CA HIS A 147 -13.51 6.35 1.67
C HIS A 147 -13.98 7.56 2.48
N GLY A 148 -13.09 8.50 2.82
CA GLY A 148 -13.42 9.67 3.63
C GLY A 148 -14.51 10.53 3.00
N THR A 149 -15.60 10.73 3.74
CA THR A 149 -16.79 11.50 3.33
C THR A 149 -16.45 12.97 3.06
N GLN A 150 -16.98 13.51 1.96
CA GLN A 150 -16.97 14.95 1.68
C GLN A 150 -18.00 15.66 2.57
N GLN A 151 -17.74 15.75 3.87
CA GLN A 151 -18.44 16.70 4.73
C GLN A 151 -17.55 17.94 4.83
N ASP A 152 -17.99 19.01 4.15
CA ASP A 152 -17.62 20.41 4.38
C ASP A 152 -16.28 20.96 3.82
N ALA A 153 -15.94 20.68 2.55
CA ALA A 153 -14.93 21.47 1.84
C ALA A 153 -15.20 21.57 0.33
N GLU A 154 -14.85 22.74 -0.26
CA GLU A 154 -14.81 23.04 -1.71
C GLU A 154 -14.36 21.85 -2.59
N PRO A 155 -14.74 21.82 -3.89
CA PRO A 155 -14.41 20.72 -4.80
C PRO A 155 -12.91 20.68 -5.08
N LYS A 156 -12.14 20.05 -4.17
CA LYS A 156 -10.69 19.95 -4.28
C LYS A 156 -10.29 18.49 -4.16
N VAL A 157 -10.06 17.92 -5.35
CA VAL A 157 -9.34 16.68 -5.65
C VAL A 157 -10.07 15.38 -5.27
N ASN A 158 -10.68 14.74 -6.27
CA ASN A 158 -11.28 13.38 -6.16
C ASN A 158 -10.22 12.27 -6.21
N THR A 159 -9.01 12.56 -5.73
CA THR A 159 -7.83 11.71 -5.86
C THR A 159 -7.08 11.62 -4.53
N ALA A 160 -6.95 10.41 -3.99
CA ALA A 160 -6.07 10.12 -2.87
C ALA A 160 -4.62 10.04 -3.35
N SER A 161 -3.71 10.80 -2.74
CA SER A 161 -2.28 10.72 -3.04
C SER A 161 -1.55 9.89 -1.97
N PRO A 162 -1.08 8.66 -2.28
CA PRO A 162 -0.45 7.78 -1.31
C PRO A 162 1.07 8.06 -1.19
N THR A 163 1.47 9.33 -1.07
CA THR A 163 2.88 9.72 -1.18
C THR A 163 3.76 9.09 -0.09
N ASN A 164 3.33 9.15 1.18
CA ASN A 164 4.07 8.52 2.29
C ASN A 164 4.06 7.00 2.22
N PHE A 165 2.93 6.41 1.81
CA PHE A 165 2.85 4.98 1.58
C PHE A 165 3.92 4.55 0.57
N VAL A 166 3.95 5.16 -0.62
CA VAL A 166 4.89 4.79 -1.70
C VAL A 166 6.33 5.01 -1.26
N ASN A 167 6.64 6.17 -0.67
CA ASN A 167 7.99 6.47 -0.18
C ASN A 167 8.45 5.50 0.90
N GLY A 168 7.63 5.28 1.92
CA GLY A 168 7.98 4.42 3.04
C GLY A 168 8.03 2.95 2.64
N PHE A 169 7.14 2.49 1.75
CA PHE A 169 7.20 1.13 1.22
C PHE A 169 8.49 0.89 0.44
N MET A 170 8.85 1.79 -0.47
CA MET A 170 10.10 1.68 -1.23
C MET A 170 11.33 1.85 -0.33
N SER A 171 11.26 2.59 0.78
CA SER A 171 12.40 2.76 1.70
C SER A 171 12.59 1.56 2.64
N GLU A 172 11.49 1.07 3.23
CA GLU A 172 11.55 0.16 4.38
C GLU A 172 11.17 -1.28 4.05
N VAL A 173 10.39 -1.52 2.98
CA VAL A 173 9.89 -2.86 2.62
C VAL A 173 10.59 -3.40 1.39
N ALA A 174 10.69 -2.59 0.33
CA ALA A 174 11.27 -2.99 -0.94
C ALA A 174 12.23 -1.93 -1.50
N PRO A 175 13.45 -1.77 -0.92
CA PRO A 175 14.49 -0.84 -1.40
C PRO A 175 14.90 -0.99 -2.87
N TRP A 176 14.64 -2.16 -3.46
CA TRP A 176 14.93 -2.42 -4.87
C TRP A 176 13.85 -1.90 -5.83
N PHE A 177 12.65 -1.56 -5.34
CA PHE A 177 11.61 -0.95 -6.16
C PHE A 177 11.99 0.50 -6.47
N LYS A 178 11.89 0.88 -7.75
CA LYS A 178 12.32 2.21 -8.22
C LYS A 178 11.14 3.04 -8.68
N ARG A 179 11.13 4.32 -8.30
CA ARG A 179 10.23 5.31 -8.89
C ARG A 179 10.43 5.36 -10.41
N GLY A 180 9.34 5.45 -11.16
CA GLY A 180 9.38 5.45 -12.62
C GLY A 180 9.47 4.07 -13.25
N VAL A 181 9.61 2.99 -12.48
CA VAL A 181 9.66 1.61 -12.99
C VAL A 181 8.37 0.89 -12.62
N GLN A 182 7.79 0.17 -13.58
CA GLN A 182 6.67 -0.73 -13.32
C GLN A 182 7.21 -2.05 -12.78
N GLU A 183 6.58 -2.56 -11.72
CA GLU A 183 6.91 -3.84 -11.08
C GLU A 183 5.69 -4.78 -11.14
N ASP A 184 5.88 -6.04 -10.76
CA ASP A 184 4.80 -7.02 -10.65
C ASP A 184 3.86 -6.67 -9.48
N SER A 185 2.56 -6.52 -9.78
CA SER A 185 1.53 -6.25 -8.76
C SER A 185 1.36 -7.39 -7.76
N HIS A 186 1.58 -8.64 -8.16
CA HIS A 186 1.51 -9.79 -7.25
C HIS A 186 2.69 -9.76 -6.28
N GLU A 187 3.91 -9.49 -6.76
CA GLU A 187 5.08 -9.29 -5.88
C GLU A 187 4.83 -8.17 -4.87
N PHE A 188 4.31 -7.02 -5.34
CA PHE A 188 3.93 -5.91 -4.46
C PHE A 188 2.89 -6.33 -3.40
N LEU A 189 1.83 -7.04 -3.79
CA LEU A 189 0.80 -7.52 -2.88
C LEU A 189 1.38 -8.44 -1.80
N ARG A 190 2.23 -9.39 -2.19
CA ARG A 190 2.89 -10.33 -1.25
C ARG A 190 3.75 -9.60 -0.24
N LEU A 191 4.60 -8.68 -0.71
CA LEU A 191 5.46 -7.87 0.14
C LEU A 191 4.65 -6.95 1.07
N LEU A 192 3.52 -6.40 0.59
CA LEU A 192 2.63 -5.57 1.40
C LEU A 192 1.95 -6.37 2.51
N ILE A 193 1.42 -7.55 2.19
CA ILE A 193 0.81 -8.44 3.19
C ILE A 193 1.85 -8.83 4.25
N GLU A 194 3.06 -9.21 3.85
CA GLU A 194 4.14 -9.53 4.78
C GLU A 194 4.53 -8.32 5.66
N ALA A 195 4.60 -7.12 5.08
CA ALA A 195 4.88 -5.90 5.84
C ALA A 195 3.76 -5.57 6.85
N MET A 196 2.50 -5.82 6.51
CA MET A 196 1.37 -5.68 7.45
C MET A 196 1.49 -6.68 8.61
N GLN A 197 1.86 -7.94 8.34
CA GLN A 197 2.08 -8.97 9.36
C GLN A 197 3.24 -8.61 10.31
N LYS A 198 4.34 -8.08 9.78
CA LYS A 198 5.48 -7.59 10.60
C LYS A 198 5.06 -6.41 11.48
N SER A 199 4.17 -5.56 10.97
CA SER A 199 3.64 -4.41 11.70
C SER A 199 2.73 -4.82 12.87
N SER A 200 1.91 -5.87 12.73
CA SER A 200 1.07 -6.38 13.82
C SER A 200 1.90 -7.06 14.93
N SER A 201 2.94 -7.80 14.54
CA SER A 201 3.79 -8.56 15.47
C SER A 201 4.66 -7.70 16.40
N SER A 202 4.88 -6.43 16.07
CA SER A 202 5.59 -5.49 16.95
C SER A 202 4.78 -5.07 18.19
N ALA A 203 3.49 -5.44 18.29
CA ALA A 203 2.62 -5.04 19.40
C ALA A 203 2.55 -6.07 20.55
N VAL A 204 2.79 -7.37 20.31
CA VAL A 204 2.73 -8.43 21.36
C VAL A 204 3.67 -9.59 21.01
N VAL A 205 4.72 -9.79 21.83
CA VAL A 205 5.61 -10.95 21.73
C VAL A 205 5.08 -12.06 22.62
N THR A 206 4.35 -13.03 22.07
CA THR A 206 4.22 -14.37 22.69
C THR A 206 4.02 -15.45 21.62
N LYS A 207 5.00 -16.35 21.48
CA LYS A 207 5.00 -17.64 20.74
C LYS A 207 4.66 -17.63 19.24
N GLU A 208 5.54 -18.27 18.47
CA GLU A 208 5.49 -18.48 17.01
C GLU A 208 4.20 -19.15 16.52
N GLU A 209 3.58 -20.00 17.32
CA GLU A 209 2.35 -20.72 16.96
C GLU A 209 1.09 -19.84 16.95
N SER A 210 1.13 -18.63 17.56
CA SER A 210 -0.02 -17.71 17.62
C SER A 210 -0.03 -16.63 16.53
N ARG A 211 1.10 -16.45 15.83
CA ARG A 211 1.22 -15.47 14.73
C ARG A 211 0.24 -15.79 13.59
N ASP A 212 -0.03 -17.09 13.43
CA ASP A 212 -0.82 -17.70 12.37
C ASP A 212 -2.34 -17.40 12.41
N GLN A 213 -2.82 -16.78 13.49
CA GLN A 213 -4.25 -16.48 13.68
C GLN A 213 -4.51 -14.98 13.90
N SER A 214 -3.45 -14.17 13.95
CA SER A 214 -3.58 -12.75 14.24
C SER A 214 -4.09 -11.96 13.04
N TYR A 215 -4.74 -10.83 13.30
CA TYR A 215 -5.12 -9.88 12.26
C TYR A 215 -3.87 -9.18 11.68
N PRO A 216 -3.78 -8.91 10.36
CA PRO A 216 -4.72 -9.23 9.27
C PRO A 216 -4.52 -10.61 8.63
N PHE A 217 -3.57 -11.40 9.11
CA PHE A 217 -3.16 -12.68 8.51
C PHE A 217 -4.30 -13.66 8.29
N LYS A 218 -5.18 -13.81 9.29
CA LYS A 218 -6.36 -14.68 9.22
C LYS A 218 -7.32 -14.34 8.07
N LEU A 219 -7.24 -13.11 7.53
CA LEU A 219 -8.12 -12.67 6.45
C LEU A 219 -7.68 -13.21 5.09
N PHE A 220 -6.38 -13.48 4.91
CA PHE A 220 -5.80 -13.88 3.63
C PHE A 220 -5.35 -15.34 3.60
N ARG A 221 -5.22 -16.00 4.75
CA ARG A 221 -4.70 -17.37 4.83
C ARG A 221 -5.79 -18.44 4.84
N GLY A 222 -5.65 -19.44 3.97
CA GLY A 222 -6.34 -20.73 4.04
C GLY A 222 -5.37 -21.91 4.13
N THR A 223 -5.86 -23.13 3.98
CA THR A 223 -5.05 -24.36 3.99
C THR A 223 -5.44 -25.29 2.85
N VAL A 224 -4.45 -25.84 2.15
CA VAL A 224 -4.59 -26.92 1.17
C VAL A 224 -4.25 -28.23 1.86
N GLU A 225 -5.10 -29.23 1.69
CA GLU A 225 -4.81 -30.61 2.10
C GLU A 225 -4.31 -31.41 0.90
N SER A 226 -3.09 -31.91 0.97
CA SER A 226 -2.47 -32.79 -0.03
C SER A 226 -2.45 -34.23 0.47
N ASN A 227 -3.20 -35.10 -0.21
CA ASN A 227 -3.23 -36.53 0.08
C ASN A 227 -2.36 -37.30 -0.92
N VAL A 228 -1.39 -38.08 -0.42
CA VAL A 228 -0.52 -38.94 -1.24
C VAL A 228 -0.81 -40.40 -0.94
N LYS A 229 -1.33 -41.13 -1.94
CA LYS A 229 -1.60 -42.57 -1.86
C LYS A 229 -0.49 -43.37 -2.53
N CYS A 230 0.20 -44.21 -1.75
CA CYS A 230 1.22 -45.12 -2.27
C CYS A 230 0.60 -46.23 -3.12
N SER A 231 1.15 -46.49 -4.32
CA SER A 231 0.63 -47.56 -5.20
C SER A 231 1.04 -48.98 -4.77
N SER A 232 2.01 -49.14 -3.87
CA SER A 232 2.51 -50.45 -3.44
C SER A 232 1.80 -51.01 -2.21
N CYS A 233 1.49 -50.17 -1.23
CA CYS A 233 0.86 -50.59 0.04
C CYS A 233 -0.50 -49.90 0.30
N ASN A 234 -0.94 -49.00 -0.58
CA ASN A 234 -2.16 -48.21 -0.41
C ASN A 234 -2.20 -47.29 0.83
N ALA A 235 -1.10 -47.14 1.56
CA ALA A 235 -1.01 -46.15 2.63
C ALA A 235 -1.24 -44.74 2.08
N VAL A 236 -1.94 -43.92 2.85
CA VAL A 236 -2.24 -42.52 2.53
C VAL A 236 -1.56 -41.63 3.57
N SER A 237 -0.79 -40.66 3.11
CA SER A 237 -0.28 -39.56 3.94
C SER A 237 -1.01 -38.27 3.58
N SER A 238 -1.42 -37.50 4.58
CA SER A 238 -2.05 -36.19 4.41
C SER A 238 -1.15 -35.10 4.97
N THR A 239 -1.00 -34.00 4.22
CA THR A 239 -0.26 -32.80 4.64
C THR A 239 -1.17 -31.60 4.50
N LEU A 240 -1.20 -30.73 5.52
CA LEU A 240 -1.91 -29.46 5.50
C LEU A 240 -0.92 -28.32 5.30
N ASP A 241 -0.95 -27.72 4.11
CA ASP A 241 -0.06 -26.62 3.74
C ASP A 241 -0.86 -25.31 3.71
N PRO A 242 -0.44 -24.28 4.44
CA PRO A 242 -1.10 -22.99 4.38
C PRO A 242 -0.83 -22.27 3.05
N TYR A 243 -1.78 -21.45 2.63
CA TYR A 243 -1.65 -20.58 1.47
C TYR A 243 -2.20 -19.19 1.77
N GLU A 244 -1.61 -18.16 1.17
CA GLU A 244 -2.13 -16.78 1.20
C GLU A 244 -2.65 -16.33 -0.18
N ASP A 245 -2.26 -17.05 -1.22
CA ASP A 245 -2.77 -16.94 -2.57
C ASP A 245 -2.69 -18.29 -3.26
N ILE A 246 -3.56 -18.51 -4.25
CA ILE A 246 -3.52 -19.70 -5.10
C ILE A 246 -3.04 -19.25 -6.48
N THR A 247 -1.89 -19.77 -6.90
CA THR A 247 -1.41 -19.58 -8.27
C THR A 247 -2.07 -20.61 -9.18
N LEU A 248 -2.78 -20.12 -10.19
CA LEU A 248 -3.53 -20.91 -11.15
C LEU A 248 -2.83 -20.89 -12.50
N ASP A 249 -2.53 -22.08 -13.02
CA ASP A 249 -2.07 -22.25 -14.38
C ASP A 249 -3.23 -22.13 -15.37
N VAL A 250 -3.30 -20.96 -16.01
CA VAL A 250 -4.29 -20.63 -17.03
C VAL A 250 -3.77 -20.89 -18.45
N THR A 251 -2.57 -21.47 -18.59
CA THR A 251 -1.98 -21.71 -19.90
C THR A 251 -2.86 -22.67 -20.72
N PRO A 252 -2.91 -22.48 -22.05
CA PRO A 252 -3.68 -23.35 -22.92
C PRO A 252 -3.13 -24.78 -22.88
N GLN A 253 -4.02 -25.77 -22.87
CA GLN A 253 -3.64 -27.19 -22.91
C GLN A 253 -3.98 -27.80 -24.28
N GLY A 254 -3.05 -28.59 -24.81
CA GLY A 254 -3.21 -29.29 -26.09
C GLY A 254 -3.29 -28.34 -27.28
N ASN A 255 -4.21 -28.60 -28.21
CA ASN A 255 -4.36 -27.83 -29.45
C ASN A 255 -5.20 -26.55 -29.27
N ASN A 256 -5.71 -26.29 -28.07
CA ASN A 256 -6.47 -25.08 -27.79
C ASN A 256 -5.49 -23.94 -27.53
N SER A 257 -5.67 -22.79 -28.19
CA SER A 257 -4.87 -21.58 -27.96
C SER A 257 -5.48 -20.64 -26.91
N ALA A 258 -6.70 -20.91 -26.44
CA ALA A 258 -7.36 -20.09 -25.44
C ALA A 258 -6.88 -20.39 -24.01
N LEU A 259 -6.76 -19.34 -23.20
CA LEU A 259 -6.50 -19.46 -21.76
C LEU A 259 -7.64 -20.21 -21.08
N ALA A 260 -7.32 -20.96 -20.03
CA ALA A 260 -8.32 -21.61 -19.20
C ALA A 260 -9.11 -20.57 -18.39
N ASP A 261 -10.42 -20.79 -18.23
CA ASP A 261 -11.20 -20.07 -17.24
C ASP A 261 -10.78 -20.47 -15.81
N VAL A 262 -11.22 -19.68 -14.83
CA VAL A 262 -10.84 -19.85 -13.42
C VAL A 262 -11.31 -21.19 -12.86
N THR A 263 -12.51 -21.64 -13.24
CA THR A 263 -13.08 -22.92 -12.79
C THR A 263 -12.21 -24.08 -13.28
N SER A 264 -11.91 -24.09 -14.58
CA SER A 264 -11.03 -25.06 -15.22
C SER A 264 -9.63 -25.08 -14.59
N ALA A 265 -9.08 -23.92 -14.26
CA ALA A 265 -7.77 -23.82 -13.63
C ALA A 265 -7.78 -24.32 -12.17
N LEU A 266 -8.85 -24.07 -11.41
CA LEU A 266 -9.05 -24.61 -10.07
C LEU A 266 -9.25 -26.13 -10.08
N GLU A 267 -10.02 -26.66 -11.04
CA GLU A 267 -10.19 -28.10 -11.24
C GLU A 267 -8.85 -28.79 -11.52
N ARG A 268 -7.98 -28.16 -12.32
CA ARG A 268 -6.61 -28.63 -12.54
C ARG A 268 -5.78 -28.59 -11.26
N PHE A 269 -5.90 -27.53 -10.46
CA PHE A 269 -5.17 -27.37 -9.21
C PHE A 269 -5.47 -28.49 -8.20
N ILE A 270 -6.71 -28.95 -8.12
CA ILE A 270 -7.13 -30.05 -7.21
C ILE A 270 -7.08 -31.43 -7.86
N ARG A 271 -6.68 -31.52 -9.14
CA ARG A 271 -6.71 -32.78 -9.88
C ARG A 271 -5.70 -33.76 -9.31
N ALA A 272 -6.07 -35.03 -9.28
CA ALA A 272 -5.12 -36.09 -8.96
C ALA A 272 -3.98 -36.13 -10.00
N GLU A 273 -2.74 -36.10 -9.51
CA GLU A 273 -1.51 -36.19 -10.28
C GLU A 273 -0.71 -37.44 -9.87
N ARG A 274 0.00 -38.03 -10.83
CA ARG A 274 0.84 -39.19 -10.57
C ARG A 274 2.25 -38.69 -10.24
N LEU A 275 2.74 -39.03 -9.06
CA LEU A 275 4.11 -38.75 -8.67
C LEU A 275 5.07 -39.74 -9.34
N ASP A 276 6.25 -39.25 -9.66
CA ASP A 276 7.32 -40.00 -10.33
C ASP A 276 7.77 -41.22 -9.52
N ALA A 277 8.47 -42.14 -10.17
CA ALA A 277 8.93 -43.40 -9.56
C ALA A 277 9.95 -43.23 -8.41
N ALA A 278 10.37 -41.99 -8.13
CA ALA A 278 11.29 -41.65 -7.04
C ALA A 278 10.60 -41.39 -5.69
N TYR A 279 9.26 -41.41 -5.60
CA TYR A 279 8.57 -41.25 -4.33
C TYR A 279 8.90 -42.40 -3.36
N LYS A 280 9.38 -42.05 -2.16
CA LYS A 280 9.68 -43.00 -1.09
C LYS A 280 8.52 -43.03 -0.08
N CYS A 281 7.83 -44.16 0.01
CA CYS A 281 6.74 -44.32 0.97
C CYS A 281 7.29 -44.51 2.40
N GLU A 282 6.82 -43.70 3.35
CA GLU A 282 7.23 -43.80 4.77
C GLU A 282 6.72 -45.08 5.44
N SER A 283 5.52 -45.57 5.07
CA SER A 283 4.93 -46.75 5.71
C SER A 283 5.57 -48.07 5.28
N CYS A 284 6.01 -48.21 4.02
CA CYS A 284 6.60 -49.47 3.52
C CYS A 284 8.07 -49.36 3.08
N GLY A 285 8.65 -48.16 3.10
CA GLY A 285 10.04 -47.89 2.73
C GLY A 285 10.35 -48.04 1.23
N LYS A 286 9.40 -48.49 0.41
CA LYS A 286 9.61 -48.72 -1.02
C LYS A 286 9.62 -47.43 -1.82
N LEU A 287 10.50 -47.37 -2.81
CA LEU A 287 10.46 -46.39 -3.88
C LEU A 287 9.46 -46.83 -4.95
N GLY A 288 8.63 -45.92 -5.43
CA GLY A 288 7.71 -46.23 -6.50
C GLY A 288 6.68 -45.15 -6.76
N ARG A 289 5.66 -45.51 -7.52
CA ARG A 289 4.59 -44.58 -7.92
C ARG A 289 3.66 -44.28 -6.75
N ALA A 290 3.17 -43.04 -6.70
CA ALA A 290 2.10 -42.61 -5.83
C ALA A 290 1.15 -41.68 -6.59
N THR A 291 -0.06 -41.50 -6.06
CA THR A 291 -1.01 -40.50 -6.58
C THR A 291 -1.17 -39.42 -5.53
N LYS A 292 -0.91 -38.17 -5.91
CA LYS A 292 -1.16 -37.01 -5.06
C LYS A 292 -2.45 -36.35 -5.51
N GLN A 293 -3.30 -35.95 -4.58
CA GLN A 293 -4.50 -35.16 -4.83
C GLN A 293 -4.62 -34.07 -3.77
N SER A 294 -4.84 -32.84 -4.23
CA SER A 294 -4.99 -31.68 -3.35
C SER A 294 -6.45 -31.30 -3.21
N SER A 295 -6.82 -30.68 -2.09
CA SER A 295 -8.14 -30.07 -1.89
C SER A 295 -8.02 -28.81 -1.04
N LEU A 296 -8.93 -27.85 -1.21
CA LEU A 296 -8.96 -26.65 -0.39
C LEU A 296 -9.66 -26.97 0.94
N HIS A 297 -8.88 -27.17 2.00
CA HIS A 297 -9.37 -27.58 3.32
C HIS A 297 -10.02 -26.43 4.08
N THR A 298 -9.42 -25.24 4.02
CA THR A 298 -10.04 -24.00 4.53
C THR A 298 -9.87 -22.88 3.50
N ILE A 299 -10.89 -22.02 3.41
CA ILE A 299 -10.91 -20.86 2.51
C ILE A 299 -10.80 -19.58 3.35
N PRO A 300 -9.90 -18.65 3.01
CA PRO A 300 -9.80 -17.38 3.71
C PRO A 300 -11.02 -16.48 3.41
N PRO A 301 -11.35 -15.55 4.32
CA PRO A 301 -12.32 -14.48 4.04
C PRO A 301 -12.00 -13.69 2.77
N ILE A 302 -10.71 -13.46 2.48
CA ILE A 302 -10.22 -12.80 1.27
C ILE A 302 -9.36 -13.80 0.49
N LEU A 303 -9.93 -14.38 -0.57
CA LEU A 303 -9.23 -15.30 -1.45
C LEU A 303 -8.50 -14.55 -2.57
N THR A 304 -7.17 -14.66 -2.60
CA THR A 304 -6.35 -14.14 -3.69
C THR A 304 -6.07 -15.24 -4.71
N LEU A 305 -6.44 -15.01 -5.97
CA LEU A 305 -6.10 -15.89 -7.09
C LEU A 305 -5.08 -15.20 -8.00
N HIS A 306 -3.90 -15.79 -8.11
CA HIS A 306 -2.86 -15.33 -9.02
C HIS A 306 -2.95 -16.13 -10.34
N LEU A 307 -3.37 -15.48 -11.41
CA LEU A 307 -3.47 -16.13 -12.72
C LEU A 307 -2.11 -16.07 -13.41
N LYS A 308 -1.44 -17.21 -13.55
CA LYS A 308 -0.14 -17.31 -14.22
C LYS A 308 -0.29 -17.11 -15.73
N ARG A 309 -0.29 -15.83 -16.16
CA ARG A 309 -0.48 -15.40 -17.55
C ARG A 309 0.82 -15.22 -18.32
N PHE A 310 1.92 -15.01 -17.61
CA PHE A 310 3.25 -14.73 -18.15
C PHE A 310 4.26 -15.71 -17.53
#